data_AF-A0A7J8E9K7-F1
#
_entry.id   AF-A0A7J8E9K7-F1
#
_cell.length_a   1.000
_cell.length_b   1.000
_cell.length_c   1.000
_cell.angle_alpha   90.00
_cell.angle_beta   90.00
_cell.angle_gamma   90.00
#
_symmetry.space_group_name_H-M   'P 1'
#
loop_
_entity.id
_entity.type
_entity.pdbx_description
1 polymer ?
#
loop_
_entity_poly.entity_id
_entity_poly.type
_entity_poly.pdbx_seq_one_letter_code
_entity_poly.pdbx_strand_id
1 'polypeptide(L)'
;MKAGDVVSVYSDIKGKCKKGAKEFDGTKVFLGNGISEVSRKEIFSGLPELKGIGIRMTEPVYLSPSFDNVLASYLFLQNLPSAVVTHVLDPQPGERILDLCAAPGGKTTHIAALMHDQGEVIALDKISNKVKKVKQNALLLGLNSIRAFCFDGTKALKGDMVKDAEGMRLSCWEERISFPRSCFGINFAFMKSLCLFSISVYFDLI
;
A
#
# COMPACT_ATOMS: atom_id res chain seq x y z
N MET A 1 -13.07 -24.76 19.13
CA MET A 1 -12.95 -24.29 17.75
C MET A 1 -12.37 -25.39 16.88
N LYS A 2 -13.27 -26.06 16.17
CA LYS A 2 -13.05 -26.94 15.04
C LYS A 2 -13.38 -26.19 13.74
N ALA A 3 -12.98 -26.72 12.60
CA ALA A 3 -13.46 -26.21 11.32
C ALA A 3 -14.98 -26.42 11.21
N GLY A 4 -15.70 -25.44 10.67
CA GLY A 4 -17.16 -25.38 10.58
C GLY A 4 -17.84 -24.68 11.76
N ASP A 5 -17.14 -24.44 12.89
CA ASP A 5 -17.74 -23.77 14.04
C ASP A 5 -18.07 -22.30 13.70
N VAL A 6 -19.25 -21.84 14.10
CA VAL A 6 -19.58 -20.40 14.14
C VAL A 6 -18.81 -19.76 15.29
N VAL A 7 -18.05 -18.72 14.97
CA VAL A 7 -17.15 -18.05 15.91
C VAL A 7 -17.35 -16.53 15.87
N SER A 8 -17.26 -15.90 17.03
CA SER A 8 -17.22 -14.45 17.16
C SER A 8 -15.77 -13.96 17.10
N VAL A 9 -15.50 -13.01 16.21
CA VAL A 9 -14.16 -12.47 15.96
C VAL A 9 -13.98 -11.16 16.72
N TYR A 10 -12.86 -11.03 17.42
CA TYR A 10 -12.52 -9.86 18.21
C TYR A 10 -11.15 -9.31 17.80
N SER A 11 -11.01 -7.99 17.79
CA SER A 11 -9.74 -7.28 17.64
C SER A 11 -9.13 -6.99 19.01
N ASP A 12 -7.85 -7.36 19.18
CA ASP A 12 -7.02 -6.88 20.29
C ASP A 12 -6.33 -5.58 19.89
N ILE A 13 -7.00 -4.46 20.19
CA ILE A 13 -6.51 -3.12 19.83
C ILE A 13 -5.26 -2.73 20.64
N LYS A 14 -5.09 -3.32 21.84
CA LYS A 14 -3.96 -2.99 22.72
C LYS A 14 -2.73 -3.88 22.47
N GLY A 15 -2.84 -4.91 21.63
CA GLY A 15 -1.75 -5.84 21.30
C GLY A 15 -1.20 -6.60 22.51
N LYS A 16 -2.03 -6.86 23.52
CA LYS A 16 -1.64 -7.54 24.78
C LYS A 16 -1.89 -9.05 24.76
N CYS A 17 -2.63 -9.57 23.78
CA CYS A 17 -2.94 -10.98 23.65
C CYS A 17 -1.70 -11.75 23.19
N LYS A 18 -1.25 -12.71 24.00
CA LYS A 18 -0.13 -13.59 23.64
C LYS A 18 -0.59 -14.60 22.58
N LYS A 19 0.24 -14.83 21.56
CA LYS A 19 -0.05 -15.81 20.50
C LYS A 19 -0.29 -17.20 21.12
N GLY A 20 -1.40 -17.84 20.79
CA GLY A 20 -1.77 -19.17 21.31
C GLY A 20 -2.51 -19.17 22.65
N ALA A 21 -2.70 -18.01 23.29
CA ALA A 21 -3.45 -17.89 24.55
C ALA A 21 -4.88 -18.43 24.41
N LYS A 22 -5.34 -19.21 25.40
CA LYS A 22 -6.69 -19.78 25.43
C LYS A 22 -7.73 -18.78 25.94
N GLU A 23 -7.30 -17.88 26.82
CA GLU A 23 -8.12 -16.87 27.46
C GLU A 23 -7.44 -15.51 27.33
N PHE A 24 -8.26 -14.46 27.28
CA PHE A 24 -7.81 -13.08 27.19
C PHE A 24 -8.81 -12.14 27.85
N ASP A 25 -8.38 -11.54 28.96
CA ASP A 25 -9.16 -10.62 29.80
C ASP A 25 -8.92 -9.14 29.43
N GLY A 26 -8.11 -8.88 28.41
CA GLY A 26 -7.85 -7.53 27.94
C GLY A 26 -9.02 -6.92 27.17
N THR A 27 -8.83 -5.67 26.74
CA THR A 27 -9.81 -4.96 25.92
C THR A 27 -9.94 -5.63 24.55
N LYS A 28 -11.13 -6.12 24.25
CA LYS A 28 -11.52 -6.74 22.98
C LYS A 28 -12.58 -5.88 22.31
N VAL A 29 -12.49 -5.70 21.00
CA VAL A 29 -13.56 -5.08 20.21
C VAL A 29 -14.14 -6.10 19.25
N PHE A 30 -15.46 -6.27 19.30
CA PHE A 30 -16.17 -7.20 18.44
C PHE A 30 -16.17 -6.71 16.98
N LEU A 31 -15.79 -7.59 16.06
CA LEU A 31 -15.72 -7.30 14.63
C LEU A 31 -16.86 -7.94 13.84
N GLY A 32 -17.47 -9.00 14.38
CA GLY A 32 -18.53 -9.77 13.72
C GLY A 32 -18.43 -11.27 13.97
N ASN A 33 -19.38 -12.01 13.40
CA ASN A 33 -19.37 -13.47 13.40
C ASN A 33 -18.87 -14.02 12.07
N GLY A 34 -18.33 -15.23 12.12
CA GLY A 34 -17.87 -15.97 10.94
C GLY A 34 -17.82 -17.47 11.18
N ILE A 35 -17.48 -18.20 10.12
CA ILE A 35 -17.29 -19.64 10.15
C ILE A 35 -15.79 -19.92 10.16
N SER A 36 -15.34 -20.73 11.11
CA SER A 36 -13.94 -21.16 11.18
C SER A 36 -13.64 -22.16 10.08
N GLU A 37 -12.66 -21.89 9.21
CA GLU A 37 -12.26 -22.83 8.15
C GLU A 37 -11.13 -23.77 8.61
N VAL A 38 -10.47 -23.43 9.71
CA VAL A 38 -9.36 -24.19 10.29
C VAL A 38 -9.60 -24.46 11.77
N SER A 39 -9.01 -25.53 12.29
CA SER A 39 -9.10 -25.84 13.73
C SER A 39 -8.06 -25.05 14.54
N ARG A 40 -8.32 -24.87 15.85
CA ARG A 40 -7.32 -24.26 16.76
C ARG A 40 -6.01 -25.06 16.76
N LYS A 41 -6.08 -26.38 16.61
CA LYS A 41 -4.88 -27.24 16.56
C LYS A 41 -4.06 -26.92 15.32
N GLU A 42 -4.68 -26.80 14.16
CA GLU A 42 -4.00 -26.43 12.89
C GLU A 42 -3.35 -25.04 12.96
N ILE A 43 -4.06 -24.03 13.49
CA ILE A 43 -3.51 -22.67 13.61
C ILE A 43 -2.21 -22.66 14.43
N PHE A 44 -2.11 -23.51 15.46
CA PHE A 44 -1.00 -23.52 16.41
C PHE A 44 -0.13 -24.80 16.33
N SER A 45 -0.27 -25.65 15.29
CA SER A 45 0.43 -26.95 15.20
C SER A 45 1.89 -26.85 14.76
N GLY A 46 2.49 -25.65 14.72
CA GLY A 46 3.92 -25.47 14.42
C GLY A 46 4.32 -25.75 12.96
N LEU A 47 3.37 -25.94 12.05
CA LEU A 47 3.64 -26.03 10.61
C LEU A 47 4.15 -24.68 10.09
N PRO A 48 5.21 -24.66 9.25
CA PRO A 48 5.71 -23.42 8.66
C PRO A 48 4.67 -22.83 7.70
N GLU A 49 4.20 -21.63 8.03
CA GLU A 49 3.35 -20.73 7.23
C GLU A 49 2.11 -21.36 6.56
N LEU A 50 1.13 -21.79 7.36
CA LEU A 50 -0.23 -21.97 6.85
C LEU A 50 -0.74 -20.63 6.27
N LYS A 51 -0.97 -20.61 4.95
CA LYS A 51 -1.58 -19.49 4.21
C LYS A 51 -2.92 -19.96 3.66
N GLY A 52 -3.95 -19.14 3.82
CA GLY A 52 -5.31 -19.47 3.41
C GLY A 52 -6.35 -18.74 4.26
N ILE A 53 -7.60 -19.13 4.10
CA ILE A 53 -8.72 -18.57 4.87
C ILE A 53 -8.70 -19.20 6.26
N GLY A 54 -8.58 -18.38 7.30
CA GLY A 54 -8.70 -18.84 8.68
C GLY A 54 -10.14 -18.82 9.17
N ILE A 55 -10.80 -17.67 9.01
CA ILE A 55 -12.20 -17.46 9.38
C ILE A 55 -12.87 -16.74 8.21
N ARG A 56 -13.98 -17.29 7.73
CA ARG A 56 -14.84 -16.64 6.74
C ARG A 56 -15.88 -15.81 7.49
N MET A 57 -15.79 -14.48 7.40
CA MET A 57 -16.78 -13.59 8.02
C MET A 57 -18.14 -13.75 7.34
N THR A 58 -19.19 -13.99 8.12
CA THR A 58 -20.59 -14.12 7.64
C THR A 58 -21.45 -12.93 8.07
N GLU A 59 -21.20 -12.41 9.28
CA GLU A 59 -21.95 -11.29 9.86
C GLU A 59 -20.96 -10.25 10.42
N PRO A 60 -20.23 -9.52 9.55
CA PRO A 60 -19.34 -8.45 10.00
C PRO A 60 -20.14 -7.24 10.48
N VAL A 61 -19.62 -6.51 11.48
CA VAL A 61 -20.23 -5.25 11.96
C VAL A 61 -20.29 -4.21 10.83
N TYR A 62 -19.24 -4.15 10.00
CA TYR A 62 -19.20 -3.31 8.80
C TYR A 62 -19.11 -4.22 7.57
N LEU A 63 -20.14 -4.18 6.72
CA LEU A 63 -20.19 -4.97 5.51
C LEU A 63 -19.42 -4.27 4.39
N SER A 64 -18.17 -4.69 4.20
CA SER A 64 -17.33 -4.29 3.06
C SER A 64 -17.04 -5.52 2.19
N PRO A 65 -17.11 -5.39 0.85
CA PRO A 65 -16.78 -6.50 -0.04
C PRO A 65 -15.30 -6.88 0.08
N SER A 66 -15.01 -8.17 -0.14
CA SER A 66 -13.63 -8.64 -0.26
C SER A 66 -13.13 -8.38 -1.68
N PHE A 67 -11.93 -7.83 -1.79
CA PHE A 67 -11.24 -7.61 -3.06
C PHE A 67 -10.07 -8.58 -3.27
N ASP A 68 -9.95 -9.60 -2.42
CA ASP A 68 -8.87 -10.58 -2.54
C ASP A 68 -9.05 -11.42 -3.83
N ASN A 69 -8.05 -11.37 -4.72
CA ASN A 69 -8.05 -12.02 -6.04
C ASN A 69 -9.20 -11.65 -6.99
N VAL A 70 -9.96 -10.59 -6.69
CA VAL A 70 -11.02 -10.09 -7.59
C VAL A 70 -10.39 -9.19 -8.64
N LEU A 71 -10.38 -9.64 -9.90
CA LEU A 71 -9.87 -8.87 -11.05
C LEU A 71 -8.48 -8.27 -10.79
N ALA A 72 -7.54 -9.08 -10.28
CA ALA A 72 -6.25 -8.63 -9.76
C ALA A 72 -5.38 -7.84 -10.76
N SER A 73 -5.55 -8.07 -12.07
CA SER A 73 -4.87 -7.32 -13.14
C SER A 73 -5.59 -6.03 -13.55
N TYR A 74 -6.79 -5.78 -13.06
CA TYR A 74 -7.62 -4.62 -13.41
C TYR A 74 -7.90 -3.69 -12.23
N LEU A 75 -7.85 -4.21 -11.00
CA LEU A 75 -8.19 -3.47 -9.80
C LEU A 75 -6.98 -3.30 -8.88
N PHE A 76 -6.85 -2.11 -8.31
CA PHE A 76 -5.92 -1.82 -7.24
C PHE A 76 -6.66 -1.09 -6.12
N LEU A 77 -6.66 -1.66 -4.91
CA LEU A 77 -7.38 -1.06 -3.79
C LEU A 77 -6.65 0.20 -3.30
N GLN A 78 -7.28 1.36 -3.48
CA GLN A 78 -6.70 2.66 -3.16
C GLN A 78 -7.75 3.58 -2.54
N ASN A 79 -7.36 4.32 -1.49
CA ASN A 79 -8.23 5.32 -0.89
C ASN A 79 -8.40 6.52 -1.84
N LEU A 80 -9.58 7.16 -1.82
CA LEU A 80 -9.88 8.34 -2.64
C LEU A 80 -8.80 9.44 -2.64
N PRO A 81 -8.33 9.97 -1.49
CA PRO A 81 -7.29 11.01 -1.50
C PRO A 81 -5.99 10.54 -2.14
N SER A 82 -5.71 9.23 -2.10
CA SER A 82 -4.52 8.68 -2.73
C SER A 82 -4.59 8.68 -4.25
N ALA A 83 -5.78 8.48 -4.83
CA ALA A 83 -6.04 8.57 -6.27
C ALA A 83 -6.10 10.04 -6.74
N VAL A 84 -6.70 10.93 -5.94
CA VAL A 84 -6.77 12.36 -6.29
C VAL A 84 -5.38 12.98 -6.43
N VAL A 85 -4.42 12.61 -5.57
CA VAL A 85 -3.04 13.13 -5.63
C VAL A 85 -2.37 12.87 -7.00
N THR A 86 -2.59 11.72 -7.62
CA THR A 86 -1.98 11.41 -8.92
C THR A 86 -2.67 12.13 -10.07
N HIS A 87 -3.97 12.43 -9.95
CA HIS A 87 -4.64 13.32 -10.90
C HIS A 87 -4.20 14.77 -10.76
N VAL A 88 -4.00 15.27 -9.53
CA VAL A 88 -3.48 16.63 -9.30
C VAL A 88 -2.04 16.79 -9.78
N LEU A 89 -1.24 15.71 -9.74
CA LEU A 89 0.10 15.69 -10.34
C LEU A 89 0.05 15.87 -11.87
N ASP A 90 -1.06 15.47 -12.50
CA ASP A 90 -1.31 15.58 -13.95
C ASP A 90 -0.14 15.08 -14.82
N PRO A 91 0.26 13.80 -14.65
CA PRO A 91 1.41 13.24 -15.35
C PRO A 91 1.10 13.06 -16.85
N GLN A 92 1.95 13.60 -17.71
CA GLN A 92 1.75 13.53 -19.16
C GLN A 92 2.53 12.36 -19.78
N PRO A 93 1.99 11.71 -20.84
CA PRO A 93 2.73 10.72 -21.62
C PRO A 93 4.09 11.25 -22.10
N GLY A 94 5.14 10.48 -21.87
CA GLY A 94 6.52 10.83 -22.21
C GLY A 94 7.30 11.57 -21.12
N GLU A 95 6.64 12.03 -20.05
CA GLU A 95 7.33 12.64 -18.91
C GLU A 95 8.19 11.60 -18.15
N ARG A 96 9.14 12.12 -17.38
CA ARG A 96 9.91 11.36 -16.42
C ARG A 96 9.49 11.76 -15.01
N ILE A 97 9.03 10.81 -14.21
CA ILE A 97 8.47 11.09 -12.88
C ILE A 97 9.19 10.27 -11.81
N LEU A 98 9.51 10.91 -10.69
CA LEU A 98 10.14 10.28 -9.54
C LEU A 98 9.16 10.17 -8.35
N ASP A 99 8.96 8.96 -7.86
CA ASP A 99 8.26 8.63 -6.62
C ASP A 99 9.26 8.16 -5.56
N LEU A 100 9.55 9.00 -4.58
CA LEU A 100 10.59 8.75 -3.57
C LEU A 100 10.23 7.68 -2.52
N CYS A 101 8.95 7.34 -2.38
CA CYS A 101 8.43 6.45 -1.33
C CYS A 101 7.28 5.60 -1.91
N ALA A 102 7.62 4.82 -2.93
CA ALA A 102 6.67 4.22 -3.83
C ALA A 102 5.85 3.08 -3.24
N ALA A 103 6.38 2.34 -2.26
CA ALA A 103 5.75 1.09 -1.85
C ALA A 103 4.44 1.29 -1.06
N PRO A 104 3.41 0.47 -1.30
CA PRO A 104 3.41 -0.78 -2.09
C PRO A 104 3.24 -0.62 -3.61
N GLY A 105 3.18 0.60 -4.14
CA GLY A 105 3.16 0.88 -5.59
C GLY A 105 1.89 1.55 -6.10
N GLY A 106 0.88 1.77 -5.26
CA GLY A 106 -0.44 2.22 -5.74
C GLY A 106 -0.47 3.60 -6.40
N LYS A 107 0.39 4.54 -6.00
CA LYS A 107 0.51 5.84 -6.70
C LYS A 107 1.35 5.70 -7.95
N THR A 108 2.48 5.00 -7.83
CA THR A 108 3.39 4.72 -8.93
C THR A 108 2.69 4.07 -10.12
N THR A 109 1.88 3.03 -9.87
CA THR A 109 1.13 2.32 -10.91
C THR A 109 0.02 3.19 -11.49
N HIS A 110 -0.63 4.02 -10.67
CA HIS A 110 -1.64 4.95 -11.16
C HIS A 110 -1.01 6.06 -12.03
N ILE A 111 0.16 6.60 -11.66
CA ILE A 111 0.91 7.56 -12.49
C ILE A 111 1.24 6.94 -13.85
N ALA A 112 1.84 5.75 -13.87
CA ALA A 112 2.15 5.05 -15.11
C ALA A 112 0.90 4.78 -15.96
N ALA A 113 -0.23 4.43 -15.33
CA ALA A 113 -1.50 4.25 -16.04
C ALA A 113 -2.03 5.54 -16.66
N LEU A 114 -1.95 6.68 -15.96
CA LEU A 114 -2.35 7.99 -16.49
C LEU A 114 -1.45 8.44 -17.65
N MET A 115 -0.17 8.06 -17.63
CA MET A 115 0.77 8.28 -18.73
C MET A 115 0.60 7.28 -19.88
N HIS A 116 -0.39 6.39 -19.83
CA HIS A 116 -0.61 5.30 -20.80
C HIS A 116 0.63 4.40 -20.98
N ASP A 117 1.38 4.18 -19.90
CA ASP A 117 2.65 3.45 -19.89
C ASP A 117 3.70 4.04 -20.86
N GLN A 118 3.56 5.31 -21.26
CA GLN A 118 4.50 6.04 -22.10
C GLN A 118 5.30 7.03 -21.25
N GLY A 119 6.62 6.87 -21.18
CA GLY A 119 7.51 7.68 -20.35
C GLY A 119 8.30 6.82 -19.38
N GLU A 120 8.77 7.41 -18.27
CA GLU A 120 9.54 6.69 -17.26
C GLU A 120 9.10 7.09 -15.85
N VAL A 121 8.64 6.12 -15.05
CA VAL A 121 8.27 6.32 -13.65
C VAL A 121 9.29 5.61 -12.76
N ILE A 122 10.09 6.37 -12.04
CA ILE A 122 11.11 5.84 -11.15
C ILE A 122 10.56 5.77 -9.73
N ALA A 123 10.55 4.57 -9.17
CA ALA A 123 10.03 4.27 -7.85
C ALA A 123 11.17 3.95 -6.88
N LEU A 124 11.30 4.70 -5.80
CA LEU A 124 12.26 4.44 -4.74
C LEU A 124 11.55 3.97 -3.47
N ASP A 125 12.14 3.01 -2.79
CA ASP A 125 11.82 2.71 -1.39
C ASP A 125 13.08 2.19 -0.69
N LYS A 126 13.23 2.46 0.61
CA LYS A 126 14.39 2.06 1.39
C LYS A 126 14.45 0.55 1.66
N ILE A 127 13.30 -0.14 1.60
CA ILE A 127 13.17 -1.53 2.03
C ILE A 127 13.07 -2.44 0.79
N SER A 128 14.02 -3.35 0.62
CA SER A 128 14.08 -4.26 -0.55
C SER A 128 12.82 -5.09 -0.75
N ASN A 129 12.23 -5.62 0.32
CA ASN A 129 10.97 -6.38 0.26
C ASN A 129 9.79 -5.54 -0.21
N LYS A 130 9.79 -4.24 0.09
CA LYS A 130 8.76 -3.31 -0.37
C LYS A 130 8.93 -2.98 -1.86
N VAL A 131 10.16 -2.80 -2.33
CA VAL A 131 10.47 -2.65 -3.75
C VAL A 131 10.06 -3.87 -4.56
N LYS A 132 10.29 -5.09 -4.04
CA LYS A 132 9.80 -6.33 -4.69
C LYS A 132 8.29 -6.30 -4.90
N LYS A 133 7.51 -5.81 -3.93
CA LYS A 133 6.05 -5.66 -4.06
C LYS A 133 5.67 -4.63 -5.13
N VAL A 134 6.39 -3.51 -5.23
CA VAL A 134 6.16 -2.54 -6.32
C VAL A 134 6.37 -3.19 -7.68
N LYS A 135 7.47 -3.93 -7.87
CA LYS A 135 7.75 -4.66 -9.11
C LYS A 135 6.67 -5.71 -9.42
N GLN A 136 6.22 -6.46 -8.41
CA GLN A 136 5.14 -7.45 -8.56
C GLN A 136 3.83 -6.79 -8.99
N ASN A 137 3.45 -5.66 -8.37
CA ASN A 137 2.23 -4.95 -8.71
C ASN A 137 2.29 -4.29 -10.09
N ALA A 138 3.44 -3.73 -10.47
CA ALA A 138 3.65 -3.19 -11.81
C ALA A 138 3.49 -4.28 -12.87
N LEU A 139 4.11 -5.45 -12.66
CA LEU A 139 3.99 -6.61 -13.55
C LEU A 139 2.54 -7.13 -13.62
N LEU A 140 1.86 -7.24 -12.47
CA LEU A 140 0.47 -7.71 -12.39
C LEU A 140 -0.49 -6.82 -13.19
N LEU A 141 -0.25 -5.50 -13.20
CA LEU A 141 -1.03 -4.51 -13.93
C LEU A 141 -0.54 -4.27 -15.37
N GLY A 142 0.52 -4.97 -15.80
CA GLY A 142 1.06 -4.86 -17.15
C GLY A 142 1.77 -3.55 -17.48
N LEU A 143 2.34 -2.87 -16.47
CA LEU A 143 3.02 -1.57 -16.62
C LEU A 143 4.54 -1.75 -16.73
N ASN A 144 5.14 -1.26 -17.82
CA ASN A 144 6.55 -1.45 -18.16
C ASN A 144 7.39 -0.18 -17.98
N SER A 145 6.76 1.00 -17.96
CA SER A 145 7.43 2.30 -17.73
C SER A 145 7.97 2.46 -16.31
N ILE A 146 7.63 1.56 -15.38
CA ILE A 146 7.98 1.64 -13.97
C ILE A 146 9.33 0.98 -13.69
N ARG A 147 10.25 1.74 -13.09
CA ARG A 147 11.57 1.26 -12.66
C ARG A 147 11.75 1.45 -11.18
N ALA A 148 11.74 0.34 -10.43
CA ALA A 148 11.77 0.37 -8.98
C ALA A 148 13.16 0.02 -8.39
N PHE A 149 13.68 0.86 -7.50
CA PHE A 149 14.99 0.74 -6.87
C PHE A 149 14.92 0.75 -5.35
N CYS A 150 15.79 -0.04 -4.72
CA CYS A 150 15.98 -0.03 -3.28
C CYS A 150 16.99 1.05 -2.90
N PHE A 151 16.51 2.23 -2.53
CA PHE A 151 17.36 3.38 -2.28
C PHE A 151 16.79 4.30 -1.19
N ASP A 152 17.69 5.01 -0.50
CA ASP A 152 17.29 6.03 0.48
C ASP A 152 17.01 7.35 -0.25
N GLY A 153 15.73 7.73 -0.35
CA GLY A 153 15.30 8.95 -1.03
C GLY A 153 15.97 10.23 -0.50
N THR A 154 16.46 10.26 0.74
CA THR A 154 17.20 11.41 1.29
C THR A 154 18.56 11.64 0.64
N LYS A 155 19.10 10.62 -0.03
CA LYS A 155 20.40 10.65 -0.73
C LYS A 155 20.25 10.80 -2.24
N ALA A 156 19.02 10.87 -2.76
CA ALA A 156 18.75 10.85 -4.20
C ALA A 156 19.20 12.11 -4.95
N LEU A 157 19.48 13.21 -4.23
CA LEU A 157 19.90 14.50 -4.80
C LEU A 157 21.42 14.67 -4.89
N LYS A 158 22.22 13.83 -4.21
CA LYS A 158 23.66 13.85 -4.40
C LYS A 158 23.96 13.09 -5.69
N GLY A 159 24.92 13.57 -6.50
CA GLY A 159 25.41 12.88 -7.71
C GLY A 159 26.06 11.51 -7.45
N ASP A 160 25.74 10.88 -6.32
CA ASP A 160 26.09 9.53 -5.95
C ASP A 160 25.34 8.60 -6.89
N MET A 161 26.11 8.03 -7.83
CA MET A 161 25.65 7.09 -8.83
C MET A 161 24.95 5.90 -8.16
N VAL A 162 23.62 5.85 -8.25
CA VAL A 162 22.87 4.63 -7.95
C VAL A 162 23.18 3.65 -9.07
N LYS A 163 23.83 2.54 -8.73
CA LYS A 163 24.03 1.41 -9.63
C LYS A 163 22.93 0.38 -9.35
N ASP A 164 22.19 -0.01 -10.36
CA ASP A 164 21.49 -1.30 -10.37
C ASP A 164 22.46 -2.42 -10.80
N ALA A 165 21.99 -3.67 -10.71
CA ALA A 165 22.70 -4.84 -11.25
C ALA A 165 22.72 -4.87 -12.81
N GLU A 166 22.09 -3.88 -13.46
CA GLU A 166 21.84 -3.80 -14.92
C GLU A 166 22.55 -2.59 -15.58
N GLY A 167 23.32 -1.81 -14.82
CA GLY A 167 24.20 -0.73 -15.30
C GLY A 167 23.61 0.69 -15.42
N MET A 168 22.38 0.98 -15.01
CA MET A 168 21.78 2.31 -15.24
C MET A 168 22.16 3.35 -14.18
N ARG A 169 22.58 4.53 -14.65
CA ARG A 169 22.98 5.69 -13.83
C ARG A 169 21.82 6.66 -13.65
N LEU A 170 21.55 7.01 -12.41
CA LEU A 170 20.69 8.13 -12.04
C LEU A 170 21.50 9.45 -12.15
N SER A 171 21.58 10.04 -13.36
CA SER A 171 22.18 11.36 -13.57
C SER A 171 21.12 12.37 -14.02
N CYS A 172 21.08 13.51 -13.31
CA CYS A 172 20.26 14.70 -13.52
C CYS A 172 18.74 14.50 -13.62
N TRP A 173 18.02 15.12 -12.69
CA TRP A 173 16.56 15.22 -12.68
C TRP A 173 16.17 16.67 -12.90
N GLU A 174 15.42 16.96 -13.96
CA GLU A 174 14.87 18.30 -14.19
C GLU A 174 13.34 18.33 -14.25
N GLU A 175 12.63 17.19 -14.12
CA GLU A 175 11.18 17.19 -14.26
C GLU A 175 10.46 16.41 -13.14
N ARG A 176 9.45 17.09 -12.57
CA ARG A 176 8.40 16.72 -11.59
C ARG A 176 8.72 15.59 -10.58
N ILE A 177 8.96 16.00 -9.32
CA ILE A 177 9.16 15.10 -8.16
C ILE A 177 7.84 14.93 -7.39
N SER A 178 7.41 13.68 -7.19
CA SER A 178 6.33 13.32 -6.27
C SER A 178 6.90 12.97 -4.89
N PHE A 179 6.39 13.61 -3.83
CA PHE A 179 6.83 13.40 -2.44
C PHE A 179 5.71 12.75 -1.60
N PRO A 180 5.61 11.41 -1.53
CA PRO A 180 4.80 10.77 -0.50
C PRO A 180 5.68 10.48 0.73
N ARG A 181 5.83 11.46 1.63
CA ARG A 181 6.40 11.16 2.96
C ARG A 181 5.48 10.16 3.66
N SER A 182 6.04 9.04 4.12
CA SER A 182 5.37 7.98 4.86
C SER A 182 4.37 8.51 5.89
N CYS A 183 3.08 8.53 5.55
CA CYS A 183 2.02 8.82 6.51
C CYS A 183 1.84 7.57 7.39
N PHE A 184 2.63 7.51 8.46
CA PHE A 184 2.12 7.01 9.74
C PHE A 184 0.81 7.73 10.01
N GLY A 185 -0.21 7.01 10.48
CA GLY A 185 -1.53 7.57 10.74
C GLY A 185 -1.46 8.89 11.50
N ILE A 186 -2.37 9.81 11.14
CA ILE A 186 -2.57 11.19 11.61
C ILE A 186 -2.03 12.26 10.63
N ASN A 187 -2.92 13.20 10.32
CA ASN A 187 -2.78 14.37 9.44
C ASN A 187 -1.48 15.20 9.62
N PHE A 188 -0.98 15.73 8.49
CA PHE A 188 -0.13 16.93 8.21
C PHE A 188 0.98 16.60 7.20
N ALA A 189 0.86 16.98 5.92
CA ALA A 189 1.18 18.30 5.34
C ALA A 189 2.70 18.59 5.26
N PHE A 190 3.30 18.51 4.05
CA PHE A 190 3.60 19.72 3.24
C PHE A 190 4.43 19.38 1.99
N MET A 191 3.83 19.75 0.87
CA MET A 191 4.38 19.91 -0.47
C MET A 191 4.86 21.37 -0.57
N LYS A 192 6.13 21.63 -0.91
CA LYS A 192 6.59 22.95 -1.38
C LYS A 192 6.87 22.78 -2.87
N SER A 193 5.91 23.03 -3.76
CA SER A 193 5.90 24.30 -4.51
C SER A 193 4.50 24.74 -4.99
N LEU A 194 3.42 24.28 -4.33
CA LEU A 194 2.05 24.71 -4.65
C LEU A 194 1.27 25.12 -3.39
N CYS A 195 1.93 25.83 -2.48
CA CYS A 195 1.28 26.45 -1.33
C CYS A 195 1.48 27.97 -1.40
N LEU A 196 0.77 28.59 -2.33
CA LEU A 196 0.49 30.01 -2.40
C LEU A 196 -0.78 30.16 -3.22
N PHE A 197 -1.90 29.66 -2.70
CA PHE A 197 -3.19 30.35 -2.75
C PHE A 197 -4.16 29.58 -1.83
N SER A 198 -4.55 30.26 -0.76
CA SER A 198 -5.52 29.87 0.24
C SER A 198 -6.80 29.31 -0.36
N ILE A 199 -7.20 28.10 0.01
CA ILE A 199 -8.63 27.75 0.09
C ILE A 199 -8.84 26.99 1.41
N SER A 200 -9.01 27.78 2.46
CA SER A 200 -10.05 27.53 3.44
C SER A 200 -11.37 27.28 2.70
N VAL A 201 -11.80 26.03 2.60
CA VAL A 201 -13.23 25.65 2.52
C VAL A 201 -13.36 24.66 3.68
N TYR A 202 -13.49 25.13 4.92
CA TYR A 202 -14.81 25.36 5.55
C TYR A 202 -15.93 24.66 4.78
N PHE A 203 -16.22 23.43 5.20
CA PHE A 203 -17.54 22.86 5.03
C PHE A 203 -18.50 23.71 5.85
N ASP A 204 -19.12 24.70 5.21
CA ASP A 204 -20.42 25.24 5.56
C ASP A 204 -21.25 25.31 4.27
N LEU A 205 -22.54 24.97 4.42
CA LEU A 205 -23.65 24.83 3.45
C LEU A 205 -23.78 23.41 2.84
N ILE A 206 -24.80 22.59 3.18
CA ILE A 206 -26.12 22.82 3.82
C ILE A 206 -26.30 21.87 5.00
#